data_AF-A0A3R7WEP5-F1
#
_entry.id   AF-A0A3R7WEP5-F1
#
_cell.length_a   1.000
_cell.length_b   1.000
_cell.length_c   1.000
_cell.angle_alpha   90.00
_cell.angle_beta   90.00
_cell.angle_gamma   90.00
#
_symmetry.space_group_name_H-M   'P 1'
#
loop_
_entity.id
_entity.type
_entity.pdbx_description
1 polymer ?
#
loop_
_entity_poly.entity_id
_entity_poly.type
_entity_poly.pdbx_seq_one_letter_code
_entity_poly.pdbx_strand_id
1 'polypeptide(L)'
;MQGSFVDKIRSRNFVITAEITPPKGSNPFNAIEDAALIRNLVDAINITDNNRGVMRMSPISLGKVLQQQGYEPIIQMTCRDRNRLALQSDLLGAAALGLKNFCIMTGDHVSCGDHLG
;
A
#
# COMPACT_ATOMS: atom_id res chain seq x y z
N MET A 1 -16.87 1.37 15.59
CA MET A 1 -17.78 0.96 14.50
C MET A 1 -16.99 0.12 13.52
N GLN A 2 -17.36 -1.15 13.34
CA GLN A 2 -16.84 -2.03 12.29
C GLN A 2 -17.43 -1.56 10.95
N GLY A 3 -16.58 -1.12 10.02
CA GLY A 3 -16.99 -0.69 8.67
C GLY A 3 -15.76 -0.57 7.78
N SER A 4 -15.92 -0.76 6.46
CA SER A 4 -14.82 -0.66 5.51
C SER A 4 -14.28 0.77 5.42
N PHE A 5 -13.09 0.96 4.83
CA PHE A 5 -12.55 2.31 4.61
C PHE A 5 -13.52 3.22 3.86
N VAL A 6 -14.18 2.70 2.84
CA VAL A 6 -15.17 3.42 2.04
C VAL A 6 -16.37 3.87 2.90
N ASP A 7 -16.83 3.02 3.82
CA ASP A 7 -17.93 3.36 4.72
C ASP A 7 -17.54 4.51 5.66
N LYS A 8 -16.31 4.47 6.17
CA LYS A 8 -15.77 5.53 7.04
C LYS A 8 -15.68 6.88 6.31
N ILE A 9 -15.17 6.89 5.08
CA ILE A 9 -15.14 8.12 4.25
C ILE A 9 -16.56 8.66 4.03
N ARG A 10 -17.51 7.78 3.70
CA ARG A 10 -18.91 8.18 3.44
C ARG A 10 -19.64 8.66 4.69
N SER A 11 -19.22 8.22 5.88
CA SER A 11 -19.83 8.58 7.15
C SER A 11 -19.66 10.07 7.55
N ARG A 12 -18.84 10.84 6.83
CA ARG A 12 -18.46 12.24 7.13
C ARG A 12 -17.75 12.45 8.47
N ASN A 13 -17.29 11.37 9.11
CA ASN A 13 -16.37 11.47 10.23
C ASN A 13 -14.95 11.81 9.72
N PHE A 14 -14.13 12.39 10.59
CA PHE A 14 -12.73 12.61 10.28
C PHE A 14 -12.01 11.26 10.20
N VAL A 15 -11.33 10.99 9.08
CA VAL A 15 -10.64 9.72 8.81
C VAL A 15 -9.14 9.94 8.95
N ILE A 16 -8.48 9.07 9.71
CA ILE A 16 -7.02 9.11 9.90
C ILE A 16 -6.38 7.97 9.12
N THR A 17 -5.34 8.27 8.34
CA THR A 17 -4.52 7.24 7.70
C THR A 17 -3.06 7.48 8.06
N ALA A 18 -2.27 6.42 8.05
CA ALA A 18 -0.81 6.52 8.14
C ALA A 18 -0.16 5.78 6.98
N GLU A 19 1.09 6.15 6.70
CA GLU A 19 1.88 5.55 5.64
C GLU A 19 2.91 4.57 6.22
N ILE A 20 3.04 3.40 5.60
CA ILE A 20 4.09 2.43 5.87
C ILE A 20 4.82 2.13 4.57
N THR A 21 6.15 2.14 4.65
CA THR A 21 7.00 1.77 3.52
C THR A 21 7.34 0.29 3.56
N PRO A 22 7.14 -0.48 2.47
CA PRO A 22 7.56 -1.88 2.44
C PRO A 22 9.07 -2.04 2.63
N PRO A 23 9.54 -3.20 3.14
CA PRO A 23 10.97 -3.46 3.29
C PRO A 23 11.68 -3.66 1.94
N LYS A 24 13.01 -3.54 1.90
CA LYS A 24 13.82 -3.95 0.72
C LYS A 24 13.83 -5.47 0.48
N GLY A 25 13.64 -6.25 1.54
CA GLY A 25 13.73 -7.70 1.51
C GLY A 25 12.37 -8.38 1.51
N SER A 26 12.39 -9.71 1.58
CA SER A 26 11.18 -10.55 1.65
C SER A 26 10.55 -10.64 3.04
N ASN A 27 11.25 -10.21 4.10
CA ASN A 27 10.75 -10.28 5.47
C ASN A 27 9.91 -9.04 5.83
N PRO A 28 8.59 -9.18 6.06
CA PRO A 28 7.71 -8.05 6.40
C PRO A 28 7.70 -7.69 7.89
N PHE A 29 8.47 -8.37 8.75
CA PHE A 29 8.37 -8.28 10.21
C PHE A 29 8.35 -6.83 10.74
N ASN A 30 9.35 -6.02 10.38
CA ASN A 30 9.42 -4.63 10.87
C ASN A 30 8.19 -3.80 10.45
N ALA A 31 7.68 -3.99 9.23
CA ALA A 31 6.48 -3.28 8.76
C ALA A 31 5.21 -3.72 9.52
N ILE A 32 5.16 -4.97 9.99
CA ILE A 32 4.08 -5.46 10.85
C ILE A 32 4.18 -4.84 12.25
N GLU A 33 5.39 -4.72 12.81
CA GLU A 33 5.62 -4.04 14.08
C GLU A 33 5.22 -2.56 14.00
N ASP A 34 5.64 -1.86 12.95
CA ASP A 34 5.25 -0.47 12.69
C ASP A 34 3.72 -0.32 12.62
N ALA A 35 3.04 -1.23 11.91
CA ALA A 35 1.58 -1.25 11.84
C ALA A 35 0.92 -1.49 13.21
N ALA A 36 1.53 -2.31 14.07
CA ALA A 36 1.02 -2.60 15.42
C ALA A 36 1.02 -1.37 16.32
N LEU A 37 2.04 -0.52 16.20
CA LEU A 37 2.15 0.74 16.97
C LEU A 37 0.99 1.71 16.70
N ILE A 38 0.40 1.64 15.51
CA ILE A 38 -0.64 2.57 15.05
C ILE A 38 -2.05 1.97 14.98
N ARG A 39 -2.23 0.70 15.36
CA ARG A 39 -3.47 -0.08 15.12
C ARG A 39 -4.77 0.61 15.55
N ASN A 40 -4.76 1.30 16.70
CA ASN A 40 -5.95 1.96 17.24
C ASN A 40 -6.00 3.46 16.95
N LEU A 41 -5.05 3.97 16.15
CA LEU A 41 -4.90 5.38 15.82
C LEU A 41 -5.33 5.69 14.39
N VAL A 42 -5.41 4.68 13.52
CA VAL A 42 -5.66 4.84 12.09
C VAL A 42 -6.85 4.02 11.61
N ASP A 43 -7.53 4.55 10.61
CA ASP A 43 -8.65 3.90 9.95
C ASP A 43 -8.24 2.98 8.81
N ALA A 44 -7.10 3.28 8.18
CA ALA A 44 -6.48 2.53 7.10
C ALA A 44 -4.98 2.84 7.00
N ILE A 45 -4.23 1.93 6.38
CA ILE A 45 -2.77 2.04 6.20
C ILE A 45 -2.46 2.17 4.71
N ASN A 46 -1.86 3.28 4.33
CA ASN A 46 -1.33 3.51 3.00
C ASN A 46 0.04 2.87 2.85
N ILE A 47 0.21 2.01 1.84
CA ILE A 47 1.43 1.23 1.62
C ILE A 47 2.11 1.74 0.37
N THR A 48 3.35 2.22 0.52
CA THR A 48 4.05 2.89 -0.60
C THR A 48 4.52 1.92 -1.67
N ASP A 49 4.63 2.44 -2.90
CA ASP A 49 5.12 1.70 -4.07
C ASP A 49 6.44 2.31 -4.54
N ASN A 50 7.55 1.64 -4.21
CA ASN A 50 8.91 2.05 -4.58
C ASN A 50 9.15 3.57 -4.40
N ASN A 51 8.90 4.07 -3.18
CA ASN A 51 9.02 5.50 -2.89
C ASN A 51 10.42 6.04 -3.28
N ARG A 52 10.46 7.22 -3.89
CA ARG A 52 11.69 7.83 -4.44
C ARG A 52 12.40 6.98 -5.49
N GLY A 53 11.73 6.02 -6.13
CA GLY A 53 12.36 5.13 -7.12
C GLY A 53 13.25 4.06 -6.48
N VAL A 54 13.12 3.81 -5.18
CA VAL A 54 13.89 2.79 -4.46
C VAL A 54 13.14 1.47 -4.50
N MET A 55 13.80 0.39 -4.94
CA MET A 55 13.19 -0.94 -4.97
C MET A 55 12.79 -1.40 -3.57
N ARG A 56 11.52 -1.81 -3.42
CA ARG A 56 10.94 -2.42 -2.21
C ARG A 56 10.09 -3.64 -2.56
N MET A 57 9.70 -4.38 -1.54
CA MET A 57 8.62 -5.36 -1.62
C MET A 57 7.36 -4.72 -2.23
N SER A 58 6.66 -5.46 -3.09
CA SER A 58 5.41 -5.01 -3.69
C SER A 58 4.39 -4.56 -2.62
N PRO A 59 3.73 -3.40 -2.79
CA PRO A 59 2.70 -2.93 -1.87
C PRO A 59 1.51 -3.90 -1.82
N ILE A 60 1.22 -4.63 -2.90
CA ILE A 60 0.17 -5.67 -2.94
C ILE A 60 0.50 -6.79 -1.96
N SER A 61 1.76 -7.25 -1.94
CA SER A 61 2.20 -8.34 -1.06
C SER A 61 2.11 -7.92 0.42
N LEU A 62 2.67 -6.76 0.77
CA LEU A 62 2.56 -6.25 2.14
C LEU A 62 1.11 -5.94 2.51
N GLY A 63 0.32 -5.41 1.59
CA GLY A 63 -1.11 -5.18 1.77
C GLY A 63 -1.88 -6.45 2.10
N LYS A 64 -1.57 -7.57 1.43
CA LYS A 64 -2.19 -8.86 1.77
C LYS A 64 -1.80 -9.33 3.17
N VAL A 65 -0.53 -9.19 3.54
CA VAL A 65 -0.05 -9.52 4.89
C VAL A 65 -0.77 -8.70 5.94
N LEU A 66 -0.84 -7.37 5.78
CA LEU A 66 -1.54 -6.50 6.73
C LEU A 66 -3.06 -6.75 6.77
N GLN A 67 -3.68 -7.05 5.63
CA GLN A 67 -5.08 -7.46 5.58
C GLN A 67 -5.34 -8.72 6.42
N GLN A 68 -4.46 -9.74 6.34
CA GLN A 68 -4.59 -10.95 7.15
C GLN A 68 -4.44 -10.68 8.66
N GLN A 69 -3.77 -9.58 9.03
CA GLN A 69 -3.66 -9.09 10.40
C GLN A 69 -4.82 -8.17 10.81
N GLY A 70 -5.86 -8.03 9.97
CA GLY A 70 -7.05 -7.24 10.25
C GLY A 70 -6.89 -5.73 10.05
N TYR A 71 -5.84 -5.28 9.35
CA TYR A 71 -5.73 -3.89 8.91
C TYR A 71 -6.49 -3.67 7.60
N GLU A 72 -6.80 -2.41 7.31
CA GLU A 72 -7.44 -1.97 6.09
C GLU A 72 -6.38 -1.30 5.18
N PRO A 73 -5.78 -2.01 4.21
CA PRO A 73 -4.70 -1.47 3.40
C PRO A 73 -5.23 -0.59 2.25
N ILE A 74 -4.45 0.44 1.92
CA ILE A 74 -4.54 1.25 0.71
C ILE A 74 -3.27 1.02 -0.08
N ILE A 75 -3.40 0.42 -1.26
CA ILE A 75 -2.27 0.03 -2.10
C ILE A 75 -1.89 1.23 -2.96
N GLN A 76 -0.72 1.82 -2.74
CA GLN A 76 -0.17 2.73 -3.74
C GLN A 76 0.21 1.94 -4.99
N MET A 77 -0.05 2.52 -6.15
CA MET A 77 0.40 1.97 -7.42
C MET A 77 0.90 3.12 -8.28
N THR A 78 2.20 3.09 -8.55
CA THR A 78 2.86 4.06 -9.42
C THR A 78 2.92 3.55 -10.85
N CYS A 79 2.73 4.45 -11.82
CA CYS A 79 2.81 4.11 -13.24
C CYS A 79 4.26 4.00 -13.75
N ARG A 80 5.24 4.57 -13.05
CA ARG A 80 6.66 4.62 -13.46
C ARG A 80 7.27 3.25 -13.74
N ASP A 81 7.04 2.29 -12.86
CA ASP A 81 7.78 1.02 -12.86
C ASP A 81 7.07 -0.09 -13.68
N ARG A 82 5.91 0.21 -14.27
CA ARG A 82 5.02 -0.79 -14.87
C ARG A 82 4.47 -0.33 -16.21
N ASN A 83 4.43 -1.24 -17.18
CA ASN A 83 3.65 -1.02 -18.40
C ASN A 83 2.15 -1.23 -18.15
N ARG A 84 1.32 -0.91 -19.14
CA ARG A 84 -0.14 -1.03 -19.05
C ARG A 84 -0.62 -2.45 -18.70
N LEU A 85 0.03 -3.50 -19.23
CA LEU A 85 -0.35 -4.88 -18.95
C LEU A 85 -0.03 -5.27 -17.51
N ALA A 86 1.14 -4.87 -17.01
CA ALA A 86 1.54 -5.07 -15.63
C ALA A 86 0.57 -4.39 -14.66
N LEU A 87 0.18 -3.13 -14.93
CA LEU A 87 -0.82 -2.43 -14.12
C LEU A 87 -2.17 -3.16 -14.08
N GLN A 88 -2.66 -3.61 -15.25
CA GLN A 88 -3.94 -4.33 -15.33
C GLN A 88 -3.87 -5.69 -14.59
N SER A 89 -2.79 -6.44 -14.79
CA SER A 89 -2.57 -7.72 -14.11
C SER A 89 -2.48 -7.54 -12.60
N ASP A 90 -1.75 -6.53 -12.13
CA ASP A 90 -1.59 -6.23 -10.70
C ASP A 90 -2.93 -5.85 -10.06
N LEU A 91 -3.74 -5.02 -10.71
CA LEU A 91 -5.07 -4.65 -10.22
C LEU A 91 -6.01 -5.85 -10.13
N LEU A 92 -6.04 -6.70 -11.16
CA LEU A 92 -6.84 -7.92 -11.16
C LEU A 92 -6.39 -8.91 -10.07
N GLY A 93 -5.09 -9.10 -9.91
CA GLY A 93 -4.51 -9.95 -8.87
C GLY A 93 -4.81 -9.42 -7.47
N ALA A 94 -4.64 -8.13 -7.24
CA ALA A 94 -4.94 -7.50 -5.95
C ALA A 94 -6.45 -7.58 -5.61
N ALA A 95 -7.33 -7.38 -6.59
CA ALA A 95 -8.77 -7.57 -6.40
C ALA A 95 -9.11 -9.03 -6.04
N ALA A 96 -8.49 -10.02 -6.69
CA ALA A 96 -8.68 -11.44 -6.37
C ALA A 96 -8.19 -11.79 -4.94
N LEU A 97 -7.17 -11.09 -4.45
CA LEU A 97 -6.69 -11.21 -3.07
C LEU A 97 -7.61 -10.51 -2.04
N GLY A 98 -8.63 -9.79 -2.50
CA GLY A 98 -9.58 -9.05 -1.65
C GLY A 98 -9.12 -7.65 -1.28
N LEU A 99 -8.09 -7.10 -1.92
CA LEU A 99 -7.63 -5.72 -1.73
C LEU A 99 -8.52 -4.79 -2.56
N LYS A 100 -9.04 -3.73 -1.94
CA LYS A 100 -10.10 -2.91 -2.52
C LYS A 100 -9.75 -1.43 -2.65
N ASN A 101 -8.77 -0.95 -1.87
CA ASN A 101 -8.41 0.46 -1.84
C ASN A 101 -7.08 0.66 -2.57
N PHE A 102 -7.09 1.55 -3.56
CA PHE A 102 -5.91 1.86 -4.37
C PHE A 102 -5.71 3.36 -4.44
N CYS A 103 -4.45 3.78 -4.36
CA CYS A 103 -4.01 5.15 -4.57
C CYS A 103 -3.11 5.18 -5.80
N ILE A 104 -3.68 5.60 -6.94
CA ILE A 104 -2.97 5.60 -8.23
C ILE A 104 -2.26 6.93 -8.43
N MET A 105 -0.97 6.89 -8.77
CA MET A 105 -0.15 8.08 -8.95
C MET A 105 0.95 7.87 -9.98
N THR A 106 1.55 8.97 -10.45
CA THR A 106 2.60 8.92 -11.49
C THR A 106 3.87 8.24 -10.97
N GLY A 107 4.31 8.60 -9.76
CA GLY A 107 5.58 8.17 -9.14
C GLY A 107 6.71 9.19 -9.35
N ASP A 108 7.71 9.15 -8.46
CA ASP A 108 8.92 9.99 -8.53
C ASP A 108 9.80 9.63 -9.74
N HIS A 109 10.53 10.57 -10.33
CA HIS A 109 11.40 10.25 -11.47
C HIS A 109 12.47 9.17 -11.11
N VAL A 110 12.78 8.27 -12.05
CA VAL A 110 13.72 7.13 -11.81
C VAL A 110 15.11 7.56 -11.36
N SER A 111 15.54 8.75 -11.76
CA SER A 111 16.83 9.35 -11.35
C SER A 111 16.95 9.61 -9.85
N CYS A 112 15.84 9.62 -9.11
CA CYS A 112 15.82 9.75 -7.66
C CYS A 112 16.14 8.43 -6.93
N GLY A 113 16.13 7.32 -7.67
CA GLY A 113 16.21 5.96 -7.13
C GLY A 113 17.64 5.48 -6.84
N ASP A 114 17.71 4.23 -6.41
CA ASP A 114 18.96 3.54 -6.05
C ASP A 114 19.52 2.66 -7.19
N HIS A 115 18.92 2.74 -8.37
CA HIS A 115 19.37 2.09 -9.59
C HIS A 115 19.77 3.16 -10.60
N LEU A 116 21.04 3.12 -11.05
CA LEU A 116 21.47 3.96 -12.17
C LEU A 116 20.78 3.43 -13.43
N GLY A 117 20.04 4.32 -14.10
CA GLY A 117 19.38 4.05 -15.37
C GLY A 117 20.35 3.96 -16.55
#